data_AF-A0A2V6KVK3-F1
#
_entry.id   AF-A0A2V6KVK3-F1
#
_cell.length_a   1.000
_cell.length_b   1.000
_cell.length_c   1.000
_cell.angle_alpha   90.00
_cell.angle_beta   90.00
_cell.angle_gamma   90.00
#
_symmetry.space_group_name_H-M   'P 1'
#
loop_
_entity.id
_entity.type
_entity.pdbx_description
1 polymer ?
#
loop_
_entity_poly.entity_id
_entity_poly.type
_entity_poly.pdbx_seq_one_letter_code
_entity_poly.pdbx_strand_id
1 'polypeptide(L)'
;MTKTSLRRFGGWKMIFEATLQESNANALSEPLVCRWFNLHYVQKMIATGQRLVVFGKPRLRGKRICMDHPEFEVIENDSAEAGIHFRRITPIYPATEGLSQRALRSIIYRLLNELSDAPLETLLPSELGRGDRRSAIRAIHFPEDWKSLSTAREQLVLSEFFAMQMLIA
;
A
#
# COMPACT_ATOMS: atom_id res chain seq x y z
N MET A 1 -11.79 -9.30 -13.29
CA MET A 1 -13.08 -8.84 -12.70
C MET A 1 -14.20 -9.24 -13.65
N THR A 2 -15.25 -9.92 -13.16
CA THR A 2 -16.25 -10.56 -14.05
C THR A 2 -17.56 -9.79 -14.15
N LYS A 3 -18.01 -9.14 -13.07
CA LYS A 3 -19.28 -8.42 -13.05
C LYS A 3 -19.24 -7.22 -12.11
N THR A 4 -19.79 -6.09 -12.54
CA THR A 4 -20.08 -4.94 -11.68
C THR A 4 -21.59 -4.78 -11.54
N SER A 5 -22.05 -4.29 -10.40
CA SER A 5 -23.45 -3.92 -10.21
C SER A 5 -23.57 -2.71 -9.31
N LEU A 6 -24.50 -1.82 -9.64
CA LEU A 6 -24.85 -0.68 -8.81
C LEU A 6 -26.29 -0.85 -8.32
N ARG A 7 -26.47 -0.90 -7.01
CA ARG A 7 -27.80 -0.94 -6.38
C ARG A 7 -28.06 0.40 -5.69
N ARG A 8 -29.16 1.05 -6.05
CA ARG A 8 -29.67 2.22 -5.33
C ARG A 8 -30.76 1.74 -4.37
N PHE A 9 -30.64 2.12 -3.11
CA PHE A 9 -31.69 1.96 -2.12
C PHE A 9 -32.43 3.29 -2.00
N GLY A 10 -33.70 3.28 -1.59
CA GLY A 10 -34.51 4.50 -1.47
C GLY A 10 -33.73 5.64 -0.79
N GLY A 11 -33.77 6.83 -1.39
CA GLY A 11 -32.95 7.98 -1.01
C GLY A 11 -31.56 8.00 -1.64
N TRP A 12 -30.56 8.46 -0.89
CA TRP A 12 -29.18 8.70 -1.37
C TRP A 12 -28.26 7.49 -1.19
N LYS A 13 -28.76 6.40 -0.60
CA LYS A 13 -27.96 5.22 -0.27
C LYS A 13 -27.70 4.39 -1.53
N MET A 14 -26.42 4.15 -1.84
CA MET A 14 -26.03 3.31 -2.97
C MET A 14 -24.97 2.29 -2.55
N ILE A 15 -24.98 1.14 -3.20
CA ILE A 15 -23.96 0.09 -3.06
C ILE A 15 -23.43 -0.23 -4.45
N PHE A 16 -22.13 -0.06 -4.63
CA PHE A 16 -21.41 -0.58 -5.78
C PHE A 16 -20.80 -1.92 -5.40
N GLU A 17 -21.03 -2.95 -6.22
CA GLU A 17 -20.48 -4.28 -6.03
C GLU A 17 -19.61 -4.66 -7.24
N ALA A 18 -18.41 -5.16 -7.00
CA ALA A 18 -17.57 -5.79 -8.01
C ALA A 18 -17.36 -7.25 -7.64
N THR A 19 -17.67 -8.16 -8.56
CA THR A 19 -17.41 -9.59 -8.42
C THR A 19 -16.08 -9.94 -9.06
N LEU A 20 -15.20 -10.49 -8.24
CA LEU A 20 -13.89 -10.99 -8.60
C LEU A 20 -13.96 -12.50 -8.71
N GLN A 21 -13.36 -13.02 -9.77
CA GLN A 21 -13.13 -14.43 -9.95
C GLN A 21 -11.65 -14.61 -10.21
N GLU A 22 -11.08 -15.65 -9.62
CA GLU A 22 -9.69 -16.02 -9.83
C GLU A 22 -9.46 -16.38 -11.30
N SER A 23 -8.28 -16.03 -11.83
CA SER A 23 -7.93 -16.29 -13.23
C SER A 23 -7.86 -17.79 -13.55
N ASN A 24 -7.42 -18.60 -12.59
CA ASN A 24 -7.35 -20.07 -12.66
C ASN A 24 -8.37 -20.70 -11.70
N ALA A 25 -9.65 -20.37 -11.90
CA ALA A 25 -10.71 -20.92 -11.04
C ALA A 25 -10.77 -22.46 -11.16
N ASN A 26 -10.75 -23.15 -10.02
CA ASN A 26 -11.01 -24.59 -9.93
C ASN A 26 -12.42 -24.82 -9.34
N ALA A 27 -12.79 -26.10 -9.14
CA ALA A 27 -14.11 -26.46 -8.62
C ALA A 27 -14.40 -25.93 -7.19
N LEU A 28 -13.36 -25.49 -6.46
CA LEU A 28 -13.45 -24.93 -5.11
C LEU A 28 -13.37 -23.39 -5.10
N SER A 29 -13.11 -22.75 -6.25
CA SER A 29 -12.97 -21.30 -6.33
C SER A 29 -14.34 -20.62 -6.26
N GLU A 30 -14.65 -20.02 -5.12
CA GLU A 30 -15.83 -19.16 -4.97
C GLU A 30 -15.55 -17.72 -5.43
N PRO A 31 -16.53 -17.04 -6.06
CA PRO A 31 -16.37 -15.64 -6.42
C PRO A 31 -16.36 -14.75 -5.17
N LEU A 32 -15.42 -13.80 -5.14
CA LEU A 32 -15.31 -12.80 -4.09
C LEU A 32 -16.11 -11.55 -4.49
N VAL A 33 -16.99 -11.06 -3.61
CA VAL A 33 -17.79 -9.86 -3.85
C VAL A 33 -17.24 -8.68 -3.04
N CYS A 34 -16.65 -7.69 -3.72
CA CYS A 34 -16.24 -6.44 -3.11
C CYS A 34 -17.40 -5.44 -3.12
N ARG A 35 -17.67 -4.78 -1.99
CA ARG A 35 -18.80 -3.84 -1.83
C ARG A 35 -18.32 -2.50 -1.32
N TRP A 36 -18.78 -1.43 -1.97
CA TRP A 36 -18.52 -0.05 -1.56
C TRP A 36 -19.85 0.69 -1.38
N PHE A 37 -20.11 1.14 -0.16
CA PHE A 37 -21.32 1.86 0.21
C PHE A 37 -21.08 3.37 0.03
N ASN A 38 -21.93 4.05 -0.74
CA ASN A 38 -21.90 5.51 -0.97
C ASN A 38 -20.58 6.10 -1.52
N LEU A 39 -19.69 5.29 -2.10
CA LEU A 39 -18.44 5.77 -2.71
C LEU A 39 -18.58 5.85 -4.22
N HIS A 40 -19.19 6.94 -4.70
CA HIS A 40 -19.50 7.16 -6.13
C HIS A 40 -18.28 7.12 -7.05
N TYR A 41 -17.11 7.53 -6.56
CA TYR A 41 -15.89 7.57 -7.37
C TYR A 41 -15.42 6.16 -7.77
N VAL A 42 -15.67 5.13 -6.94
CA VAL A 42 -15.20 3.76 -7.21
C VAL A 42 -15.83 3.20 -8.47
N GLN A 43 -17.10 3.50 -8.73
CA GLN A 43 -17.80 3.11 -9.95
C GLN A 43 -17.10 3.67 -11.21
N LYS A 44 -16.49 4.87 -11.12
CA LYS A 44 -15.78 5.48 -12.24
C LYS A 44 -14.38 4.90 -12.44
N MET A 45 -13.79 4.33 -11.39
CA MET A 45 -12.44 3.76 -11.42
C MET A 45 -12.42 2.29 -11.85
N ILE A 46 -13.49 1.54 -11.59
CA ILE A 46 -13.56 0.10 -11.86
C ILE A 46 -14.48 -0.19 -13.02
N ALA A 47 -13.92 -0.78 -14.08
CA ALA A 47 -14.64 -1.25 -15.26
C ALA A 47 -14.59 -2.78 -15.40
N THR A 48 -15.63 -3.36 -16.02
CA THR A 48 -15.69 -4.80 -16.28
C THR A 48 -14.55 -5.25 -17.19
N GLY A 49 -13.96 -6.42 -16.90
CA GLY A 49 -12.81 -6.95 -17.62
C GLY A 49 -11.45 -6.53 -17.04
N GLN A 50 -11.39 -5.51 -16.18
CA GLN A 50 -10.13 -5.12 -15.53
C GLN A 50 -9.63 -6.20 -14.55
N ARG A 51 -8.31 -6.28 -14.41
CA ARG A 51 -7.66 -7.05 -13.33
C ARG A 51 -7.51 -6.14 -12.11
N LEU A 52 -7.87 -6.64 -10.95
CA LEU A 52 -7.86 -5.90 -9.70
C LEU A 52 -7.06 -6.68 -8.67
N VAL A 53 -6.19 -6.00 -7.94
CA VAL A 53 -5.71 -6.47 -6.64
C VAL A 53 -6.61 -5.88 -5.58
N VAL A 54 -7.09 -6.69 -4.64
CA VAL A 54 -7.87 -6.22 -3.51
C VAL A 54 -7.25 -6.69 -2.21
N PHE A 55 -7.31 -5.84 -1.19
CA PHE A 55 -6.86 -6.16 0.16
C PHE A 55 -7.92 -5.72 1.16
N GLY A 56 -8.23 -6.62 2.08
CA GLY A 56 -9.26 -6.40 3.09
C GLY A 56 -9.63 -7.67 3.80
N LYS A 57 -10.49 -7.55 4.81
CA LYS A 57 -10.96 -8.69 5.59
C LYS A 57 -12.14 -9.36 4.88
N PRO A 58 -12.00 -10.60 4.38
CA PRO A 58 -13.15 -11.33 3.83
C PRO A 58 -14.12 -11.68 4.96
N ARG A 59 -15.42 -11.65 4.64
CA ARG A 59 -16.51 -12.04 5.53
C ARG A 59 -17.53 -12.88 4.77
N LEU A 60 -17.99 -13.96 5.39
CA LEU A 60 -19.09 -14.75 4.85
C LEU A 60 -20.42 -14.02 5.13
N ARG A 61 -21.20 -13.78 4.07
CA ARG A 61 -22.52 -13.14 4.11
C ARG A 61 -23.51 -14.03 3.36
N GLY A 62 -24.29 -14.82 4.11
CA GLY A 62 -25.12 -15.86 3.51
C GLY A 62 -24.23 -16.91 2.85
N LYS A 63 -24.41 -17.13 1.54
CA LYS A 63 -23.62 -18.06 0.73
C LYS A 63 -22.52 -17.38 -0.10
N ARG A 64 -22.14 -16.14 0.23
CA ARG A 64 -21.15 -15.36 -0.54
C ARG A 64 -20.03 -14.86 0.36
N ILE A 65 -18.80 -14.95 -0.12
CA ILE A 65 -17.66 -14.28 0.49
C ILE A 65 -17.65 -12.83 0.01
N CYS A 66 -17.66 -11.89 0.95
CA CYS A 66 -17.70 -10.46 0.67
C CYS A 66 -16.57 -9.71 1.38
N MET A 67 -16.10 -8.62 0.78
CA MET A 67 -15.26 -7.61 1.43
C MET A 67 -15.97 -6.26 1.38
N ASP A 68 -16.13 -5.63 2.54
CA ASP A 68 -16.74 -4.32 2.67
C ASP A 68 -15.64 -3.25 2.70
N HIS A 69 -15.70 -2.30 1.77
CA HIS A 69 -14.70 -1.24 1.57
C HIS A 69 -13.25 -1.76 1.48
N PRO A 70 -12.94 -2.77 0.64
CA PRO A 70 -11.56 -3.20 0.45
C PRO A 70 -10.74 -2.09 -0.20
N GLU A 71 -9.46 -2.01 0.16
CA GLU A 71 -8.48 -1.31 -0.67
C GLU A 71 -8.35 -2.07 -1.99
N PHE A 72 -8.25 -1.34 -3.10
CA PHE A 72 -8.08 -1.95 -4.41
C PHE A 72 -7.09 -1.17 -5.27
N GLU A 73 -6.49 -1.88 -6.22
CA GLU A 73 -5.70 -1.32 -7.30
C GLU A 73 -6.08 -2.00 -8.61
N VAL A 74 -6.31 -1.19 -9.63
CA VAL A 74 -6.48 -1.67 -10.99
C VAL A 74 -5.10 -1.98 -11.53
N ILE A 75 -4.89 -3.22 -11.98
CA ILE A 75 -3.65 -3.61 -12.67
C ILE A 75 -3.73 -3.02 -14.07
N GLU A 76 -3.26 -1.78 -14.22
CA GLU A 76 -2.93 -1.19 -15.51
C GLU A 76 -1.55 -1.71 -15.93
N ASN A 77 -1.41 -2.15 -17.18
CA ASN A 77 -0.17 -2.78 -17.64
C ASN A 77 1.04 -1.80 -17.71
N ASP A 78 0.85 -0.50 -17.46
CA ASP A 78 1.84 0.54 -17.82
C ASP A 78 2.06 1.67 -16.81
N SER A 79 1.44 1.66 -15.62
CA SER A 79 1.72 2.73 -14.64
C SER A 79 2.88 2.35 -13.73
N ALA A 80 3.93 3.19 -13.71
CA ALA A 80 5.06 3.09 -12.78
C ALA A 80 4.63 3.08 -11.29
N GLU A 81 3.39 3.51 -11.02
CA GLU A 81 2.77 3.54 -9.69
C GLU A 81 2.06 2.23 -9.30
N ALA A 82 1.83 1.30 -10.24
CA ALA A 82 1.06 0.05 -10.04
C ALA A 82 1.68 -0.93 -9.03
N GLY A 83 2.85 -0.61 -8.48
CA GLY A 83 3.51 -1.41 -7.46
C GLY A 83 3.57 -0.74 -6.08
N ILE A 84 3.25 0.55 -5.92
CA ILE A 84 3.51 1.28 -4.66
C ILE A 84 2.68 0.72 -3.51
N HIS A 85 1.44 0.30 -3.79
CA HIS A 85 0.45 -0.05 -2.79
C HIS A 85 0.27 -1.55 -2.57
N PHE A 86 0.76 -2.37 -3.49
CA PHE A 86 0.57 -3.81 -3.48
C PHE A 86 1.84 -4.54 -3.92
N ARG A 87 1.90 -5.85 -3.62
CA ARG A 87 2.98 -6.75 -4.05
C ARG A 87 4.38 -6.40 -3.48
N ARG A 88 4.41 -5.69 -2.35
CA ARG A 88 5.61 -5.37 -1.56
C ARG A 88 5.29 -5.35 -0.07
N ILE A 89 6.33 -5.29 0.77
CA ILE A 89 6.19 -4.91 2.17
C ILE A 89 5.68 -3.47 2.19
N THR A 90 4.42 -3.30 2.56
CA THR A 90 3.70 -2.04 2.37
C THR A 90 3.69 -1.26 3.68
N PRO A 91 4.22 -0.02 3.71
CA PRO A 91 4.27 0.76 4.94
C PRO A 91 2.86 1.18 5.37
N ILE A 92 2.66 1.22 6.68
CA ILE A 92 1.44 1.72 7.33
C ILE A 92 1.85 2.97 8.11
N TYR A 93 1.25 4.09 7.76
CA TYR A 93 1.55 5.38 8.38
C TYR A 93 0.45 5.77 9.36
N PRO A 94 0.79 6.43 10.48
CA PRO A 94 -0.21 7.17 11.25
C PRO A 94 -0.91 8.17 10.31
N ALA A 95 -2.24 8.07 10.19
CA ALA A 95 -3.03 8.93 9.32
C ALA A 95 -4.07 9.69 10.15
N THR A 96 -4.28 10.96 9.80
CA THR A 96 -5.36 11.80 10.35
C THR A 96 -6.60 11.73 9.46
N GLU A 97 -7.72 12.24 9.95
CA GLU A 97 -8.94 12.34 9.16
C GLU A 97 -8.69 13.08 7.83
N GLY A 98 -9.24 12.55 6.74
CA GLY A 98 -9.05 13.09 5.38
C GLY A 98 -7.80 12.60 4.64
N LEU A 99 -6.85 11.92 5.29
CA LEU A 99 -5.67 11.35 4.64
C LEU A 99 -5.76 9.82 4.54
N SER A 100 -5.74 9.30 3.30
CA SER A 100 -5.71 7.86 3.07
C SER A 100 -4.29 7.31 3.12
N GLN A 101 -4.14 6.03 3.50
CA GLN A 101 -2.86 5.31 3.40
C GLN A 101 -2.30 5.35 1.97
N ARG A 102 -3.18 5.24 0.96
CA ARG A 102 -2.79 5.34 -0.46
C ARG A 102 -2.15 6.69 -0.77
N ALA A 103 -2.74 7.80 -0.32
CA ALA A 103 -2.19 9.13 -0.54
C ALA A 103 -0.82 9.30 0.13
N LEU A 104 -0.70 8.94 1.42
CA LEU A 104 0.57 9.04 2.15
C LEU A 104 1.68 8.21 1.51
N ARG A 105 1.39 6.95 1.13
CA ARG A 105 2.34 6.09 0.41
C ARG A 105 2.80 6.72 -0.90
N SER A 106 1.88 7.29 -1.67
CA SER A 106 2.20 7.92 -2.96
C SER A 106 3.11 9.14 -2.78
N ILE A 107 2.79 10.01 -1.81
CA ILE A 107 3.56 11.21 -1.51
C ILE A 107 4.98 10.81 -1.06
N ILE A 108 5.10 9.90 -0.09
CA ILE A 108 6.41 9.50 0.43
C ILE A 108 7.23 8.78 -0.64
N TYR A 109 6.62 7.93 -1.46
CA TYR A 109 7.32 7.28 -2.57
C TYR A 109 7.90 8.28 -3.57
N ARG A 110 7.12 9.31 -3.94
CA ARG A 110 7.58 10.39 -4.84
C ARG A 110 8.71 11.20 -4.21
N LEU A 111 8.56 11.63 -2.96
CA LEU A 111 9.61 12.35 -2.23
C LEU A 111 10.92 11.56 -2.14
N LEU A 112 10.85 10.25 -1.90
CA LEU A 112 12.04 9.39 -1.86
C LEU A 112 12.70 9.18 -3.24
N ASN A 113 11.96 9.36 -4.34
CA ASN A 113 12.51 9.32 -5.70
C ASN A 113 13.06 10.67 -6.17
N GLU A 114 12.55 11.77 -5.62
CA GLU A 114 13.03 13.13 -5.88
C GLU A 114 14.26 13.51 -5.06
N LEU A 115 14.60 12.71 -4.04
CA LEU A 115 15.78 12.91 -3.22
C LEU A 115 17.05 12.84 -4.09
N SER A 116 17.90 13.86 -3.99
CA SER A 116 19.13 13.94 -4.77
C SER A 116 20.03 12.72 -4.59
N ASP A 117 20.82 12.39 -5.62
CA ASP A 117 21.87 11.36 -5.52
C ASP A 117 23.06 11.77 -4.64
N ALA A 118 23.11 13.02 -4.18
CA ALA A 118 24.09 13.46 -3.21
C ALA A 118 23.94 12.67 -1.90
N PRO A 119 25.06 12.26 -1.27
CA PRO A 119 25.01 11.55 -0.01
C PRO A 119 24.36 12.42 1.05
N LEU A 120 23.44 11.83 1.82
CA LEU A 120 22.86 12.52 2.97
C LEU A 120 23.86 12.55 4.11
N GLU A 121 24.03 13.72 4.71
CA GLU A 121 24.89 13.88 5.88
C GLU A 121 24.50 12.90 7.00
N THR A 122 25.53 12.29 7.58
CA THR A 122 25.44 11.37 8.71
C THR A 122 26.50 11.74 9.73
N LEU A 123 26.12 11.76 11.00
CA LEU A 123 27.07 11.94 12.11
C LEU A 123 27.85 10.65 12.39
N LEU A 124 27.39 9.53 11.84
CA LEU A 124 28.01 8.23 12.04
C LEU A 124 29.35 8.15 11.28
N PRO A 125 30.45 7.79 11.94
CA PRO A 125 31.71 7.47 11.27
C PRO A 125 31.55 6.35 10.24
N SER A 126 32.34 6.41 9.16
CA SER A 126 32.30 5.44 8.07
C SER A 126 32.53 3.99 8.52
N GLU A 127 33.29 3.79 9.60
CA GLU A 127 33.66 2.49 10.15
C GLU A 127 32.49 1.83 10.89
N LEU A 128 31.54 2.64 11.39
CA LEU A 128 30.35 2.18 12.10
C LEU A 128 29.13 2.09 11.17
N GLY A 129 29.18 2.77 10.02
CA GLY A 129 28.10 2.82 9.05
C GLY A 129 27.94 1.50 8.30
N ARG A 130 26.69 1.11 8.02
CA ARG A 130 26.36 -0.09 7.23
C ARG A 130 25.85 0.23 5.82
N GLY A 131 26.15 1.43 5.32
CA GLY A 131 25.75 1.89 4.01
C GLY A 131 25.37 3.38 3.99
N ASP A 132 24.88 3.81 2.84
CA ASP A 132 24.40 5.18 2.62
C ASP A 132 23.11 5.47 3.42
N ARG A 133 23.06 6.59 4.14
CA ARG A 133 21.90 7.00 4.94
C ARG A 133 20.64 7.14 4.09
N ARG A 134 20.77 7.58 2.84
CA ARG A 134 19.63 7.66 1.90
C ARG A 134 19.06 6.27 1.61
N SER A 135 19.91 5.26 1.41
CA SER A 135 19.46 3.89 1.20
C SER A 135 18.69 3.33 2.41
N ALA A 136 19.13 3.65 3.62
CA ALA A 136 18.44 3.27 4.85
C ALA A 136 17.07 3.97 4.98
N ILE A 137 16.98 5.27 4.65
CA ILE A 137 15.70 6.00 4.63
C ILE A 137 14.74 5.43 3.57
N ARG A 138 15.25 5.02 2.40
CA ARG A 138 14.40 4.37 1.39
C ARG A 138 13.90 3.01 1.90
N ALA A 139 14.79 2.19 2.43
CA ALA A 139 14.48 0.83 2.88
C ALA A 139 13.62 0.77 4.15
N ILE A 140 13.64 1.78 5.04
CA ILE A 140 12.72 1.81 6.18
C ILE A 140 11.26 2.04 5.74
N HIS A 141 11.04 2.68 4.59
CA HIS A 141 9.71 2.92 4.01
C HIS A 141 9.29 1.88 2.97
N PHE A 142 10.18 1.53 2.05
CA PHE A 142 9.92 0.62 0.94
C PHE A 142 11.05 -0.42 0.80
N PRO A 143 11.15 -1.37 1.74
CA PRO A 143 12.16 -2.42 1.67
C PRO A 143 11.83 -3.43 0.56
N GLU A 144 12.87 -4.00 -0.03
CA GLU A 144 12.72 -5.12 -0.98
C GLU A 144 12.40 -6.43 -0.24
N ASP A 145 13.00 -6.60 0.95
CA ASP A 145 12.81 -7.76 1.82
C ASP A 145 12.96 -7.41 3.30
N TRP A 146 12.63 -8.36 4.19
CA TRP A 146 12.73 -8.17 5.63
C TRP A 146 14.16 -7.94 6.13
N LYS A 147 15.18 -8.42 5.41
CA LYS A 147 16.58 -8.25 5.79
C LYS A 147 17.01 -6.81 5.56
N SER A 148 16.70 -6.24 4.40
CA SER A 148 16.94 -4.84 4.06
C SER A 148 16.25 -3.88 5.04
N LEU A 149 15.02 -4.21 5.47
CA LEU A 149 14.32 -3.47 6.50
C LEU A 149 15.06 -3.49 7.86
N SER A 150 15.52 -4.68 8.29
CA SER A 150 16.26 -4.83 9.55
C SER A 150 17.56 -4.04 9.52
N THR A 151 18.34 -4.16 8.45
CA THR A 151 19.60 -3.44 8.28
C THR A 151 19.39 -1.92 8.29
N ALA A 152 18.38 -1.43 7.57
CA ALA A 152 18.02 -0.01 7.56
C ALA A 152 17.65 0.49 8.96
N ARG A 153 16.85 -0.28 9.69
CA ARG A 153 16.46 0.06 11.07
C ARG A 153 17.66 0.12 12.00
N GLU A 154 18.53 -0.89 11.98
CA GLU A 154 19.74 -0.93 12.81
C GLU A 154 20.65 0.27 12.54
N GLN A 155 20.85 0.62 11.27
CA GLN A 155 21.65 1.79 10.89
C GLN A 155 21.04 3.10 11.40
N LEU A 156 19.73 3.30 11.22
CA LEU A 156 19.06 4.53 11.65
C LEU A 156 19.04 4.66 13.18
N VAL A 157 18.80 3.56 13.90
CA VAL A 157 18.85 3.53 15.38
C VAL A 157 20.26 3.84 15.87
N LEU A 158 21.29 3.25 15.25
CA LEU A 158 22.68 3.53 15.59
C LEU A 158 23.03 5.00 15.33
N SER A 159 22.57 5.57 14.22
CA SER A 159 22.74 6.98 13.88
C SER A 159 22.11 7.91 14.90
N GLU A 160 20.90 7.60 15.34
CA GLU A 160 20.19 8.37 16.36
C GLU A 160 20.90 8.27 17.72
N PHE A 161 21.26 7.05 18.15
CA PHE A 161 21.96 6.83 19.41
C PHE A 161 23.33 7.52 19.45
N PHE A 162 24.10 7.44 18.37
CA PHE A 162 25.40 8.11 18.27
C PHE A 162 25.25 9.63 18.36
N ALA A 163 24.27 10.22 17.67
CA ALA A 163 23.97 11.64 17.77
C ALA A 163 23.59 12.06 19.19
N MET A 164 22.80 11.24 19.90
CA MET A 164 22.46 11.49 21.31
C MET A 164 23.71 11.44 22.20
N GLN A 165 24.61 10.47 22.02
CA GLN A 165 25.84 10.38 22.81
C GLN A 165 26.76 11.58 22.58
N MET A 166 26.89 12.06 21.33
CA MET A 166 27.68 13.24 20.99
C MET A 166 27.15 14.54 21.62
N LEU A 167 25.85 14.61 21.93
CA LEU A 167 25.26 15.76 22.62
C LEU A 167 25.43 15.71 24.15
N ILE A 168 25.64 14.51 24.69
CA ILE A 168 25.78 14.27 26.14
C ILE A 168 27.26 14.31 26.57
N ALA A 169 28.17 13.88 25.69
CA ALA A 169 29.62 13.88 25.92
C ALA A 169 30.22 15.29 25.78
#